data_AF-A0A2Z2KF16-F1
#
_entry.id   AF-A0A2Z2KF16-F1
#
_cell.length_a   1.000
_cell.length_b   1.000
_cell.length_c   1.000
_cell.angle_alpha   90.00
_cell.angle_beta   90.00
_cell.angle_gamma   90.00
#
_symmetry.space_group_name_H-M   'P 1'
#
loop_
_entity.id
_entity.type
_entity.pdbx_description
1 polymer ?
#
loop_
_entity_poly.entity_id
_entity_poly.type
_entity_poly.pdbx_seq_one_letter_code
_entity_poly.pdbx_strand_id
1 'polypeptide(L)' 'MPYNFTPDESVSVQIALIYSLEHLEERLKSFEDRGMPSNHTQTMIDSTRSALDKIRNTL' A
#
# COMPACT_ATOMS: atom_id res chain seq x y z
N MET A 1 20.56 7.04 6.05
CA MET A 1 20.12 8.32 5.44
C MET A 1 18.60 8.31 5.47
N PRO A 2 17.90 9.23 6.14
CA PRO A 2 16.45 9.35 5.97
C PRO A 2 16.17 9.69 4.50
N TYR A 3 15.22 8.98 3.88
CA TYR A 3 14.76 9.30 2.54
C TYR A 3 13.97 10.62 2.61
N ASN A 4 14.62 11.73 2.29
CA ASN A 4 13.95 13.01 2.10
C ASN A 4 13.47 13.09 0.66
N PHE A 5 12.22 12.69 0.43
CA PHE A 5 11.55 12.91 -0.84
C PHE A 5 11.24 14.41 -1.00
N THR A 6 11.43 14.93 -2.20
CA THR A 6 10.83 16.23 -2.57
C THR A 6 9.29 16.11 -2.54
N PRO A 7 8.54 17.23 -2.42
CA PRO A 7 7.08 17.20 -2.43
C PRO A 7 6.49 16.45 -3.64
N ASP A 8 7.05 16.65 -4.83
CA ASP A 8 6.63 15.97 -6.06
C ASP A 8 6.92 14.46 -6.04
N GLU A 9 8.06 14.05 -5.48
CA GLU A 9 8.39 12.63 -5.29
C GLU A 9 7.49 11.99 -4.24
N SER A 10 7.16 12.69 -3.16
CA SER A 10 6.23 12.21 -2.13
C SER A 10 4.83 11.96 -2.71
N VAL A 11 4.33 12.86 -3.56
CA VAL A 11 3.06 12.67 -4.27
C VAL A 11 3.13 11.47 -5.22
N SER A 12 4.23 11.33 -5.98
CA SER A 12 4.43 10.21 -6.91
C SER A 12 4.48 8.86 -6.20
N VAL A 13 5.18 8.79 -5.06
CA VAL A 13 5.24 7.58 -4.22
C VAL A 13 3.87 7.26 -3.61
N GLN A 14 3.12 8.27 -3.16
CA GLN A 14 1.75 8.06 -2.67
C GLN A 14 0.84 7.49 -3.76
N ILE A 15 0.89 8.01 -4.98
CA ILE A 15 0.10 7.49 -6.11
C ILE A 15 0.46 6.03 -6.40
N ALA A 16 1.76 5.68 -6.43
CA ALA A 16 2.21 4.32 -6.66
C ALA A 16 1.75 3.33 -5.56
N LEU A 17 1.77 3.77 -4.30
CA LEU A 17 1.30 2.97 -3.17
C LEU A 17 -0.23 2.79 -3.17
N ILE A 18 -1.00 3.82 -3.57
CA ILE A 18 -2.45 3.72 -3.74
C ILE A 18 -2.79 2.69 -4.83
N TYR A 19 -2.13 2.77 -5.98
CA TYR A 19 -2.35 1.81 -7.07
C TYR A 19 -2.01 0.37 -6.65
N SER A 20 -0.93 0.20 -5.88
CA SER A 20 -0.55 -1.10 -5.32
C SER A 20 -1.60 -1.61 -4.34
N LEU A 21 -2.21 -0.72 -3.54
CA LEU A 21 -3.28 -1.07 -2.62
C LEU A 21 -4.53 -1.57 -3.34
N GLU A 22 -4.98 -0.86 -4.37
CA GLU A 22 -6.14 -1.27 -5.17
C GLU A 22 -5.94 -2.69 -5.72
N HIS A 23 -4.76 -2.97 -6.28
CA HIS A 23 -4.46 -4.30 -6.81
C HIS A 23 -4.41 -5.38 -5.72
N LEU A 24 -3.87 -5.07 -4.54
CA LEU A 24 -3.85 -6.00 -3.42
C LEU A 24 -5.26 -6.27 -2.87
N GLU A 25 -6.14 -5.28 -2.84
CA GLU A 25 -7.53 -5.42 -2.42
C GLU A 25 -8.34 -6.26 -3.42
N GLU A 26 -8.15 -6.06 -4.73
CA GLU A 26 -8.75 -6.93 -5.75
C GLU A 26 -8.29 -8.39 -5.61
N ARG A 27 -6.99 -8.58 -5.36
CA ARG A 27 -6.42 -9.92 -5.14
C ARG A 27 -6.94 -10.55 -3.84
N LEU A 28 -7.10 -9.76 -2.78
CA LEU A 28 -7.69 -10.22 -1.51
C LEU A 28 -9.11 -10.71 -1.75
N LYS A 29 -9.94 -9.90 -2.41
CA LYS A 29 -11.32 -10.28 -2.77
C LYS A 29 -11.37 -11.56 -3.60
N SER A 30 -10.49 -11.71 -4.58
CA SER A 30 -10.39 -12.93 -5.39
C SER A 30 -10.01 -14.16 -4.56
N PHE A 31 -9.18 -14.02 -3.53
CA PHE A 31 -8.83 -15.12 -2.63
C PHE A 31 -9.98 -15.47 -1.68
N GLU A 32 -10.67 -14.47 -1.15
CA GLU A 32 -11.87 -14.65 -0.32
C GLU A 32 -12.97 -15.39 -1.09
N ASP A 33 -13.25 -14.98 -2.34
CA ASP A 33 -14.23 -15.63 -3.21
C ASP A 33 -13.88 -17.09 -3.51
N ARG A 34 -12.59 -17.45 -3.49
CA ARG A 34 -12.09 -18.81 -3.76
C ARG A 34 -11.88 -19.63 -2.49
N GLY A 35 -12.16 -19.08 -1.30
CA GLY A 35 -11.87 -19.71 -0.02
C GLY A 35 -10.38 -19.99 0.21
N MET A 36 -9.51 -19.22 -0.44
CA MET A 36 -8.06 -19.37 -0.35
C MET A 36 -7.50 -18.55 0.82
N PRO A 37 -6.40 -19.00 1.46
CA PRO A 37 -5.77 -18.25 2.54
C PRO A 37 -5.21 -16.92 2.00
N SER A 38 -5.68 -15.81 2.57
CA SER A 38 -5.35 -14.46 2.14
C SER A 38 -4.48 -13.67 3.13
N ASN A 39 -4.04 -14.31 4.23
CA ASN A 39 -3.25 -13.69 5.32
C ASN A 39 -2.03 -12.90 4.81
N HIS A 40 -1.34 -13.42 3.79
CA HIS A 40 -0.19 -12.75 3.20
C HIS A 40 -0.59 -11.46 2.47
N THR A 41 -1.65 -11.50 1.66
CA THR A 41 -2.20 -10.32 0.97
C THR A 41 -2.70 -9.29 1.98
N GLN A 42 -3.37 -9.73 3.05
CA GLN A 42 -3.79 -8.86 4.15
C GLN A 42 -2.61 -8.12 4.79
N THR A 43 -1.53 -8.86 5.09
CA THR A 43 -0.31 -8.28 5.68
C THR A 43 0.35 -7.25 4.75
N MET A 44 0.33 -7.50 3.44
CA MET A 44 0.83 -6.55 2.44
C MET A 44 -0.04 -5.29 2.37
N ILE A 45 -1.37 -5.41 2.47
CA ILE A 45 -2.29 -4.28 2.53
C ILE A 45 -1.98 -3.42 3.76
N ASP A 46 -1.89 -4.03 4.93
CA ASP A 46 -1.61 -3.32 6.19
C ASP A 46 -0.24 -2.61 6.15
N SER A 47 0.77 -3.27 5.58
CA SER A 47 2.10 -2.68 5.40
C SER A 47 2.07 -1.48 4.44
N THR A 48 1.32 -1.58 3.34
CA THR A 48 1.18 -0.50 2.34
C THR A 48 0.42 0.69 2.91
N ARG A 49 -0.64 0.45 3.68
CA ARG A 49 -1.37 1.50 4.42
C ARG A 49 -0.47 2.20 5.43
N SER A 50 0.32 1.44 6.19
CA SER A 50 1.29 2.02 7.13
C SER A 50 2.35 2.88 6.44
N ALA A 51 2.81 2.48 5.25
CA ALA A 51 3.74 3.28 4.46
C ALA A 51 3.11 4.60 3.99
N LEU A 52 1.87 4.56 3.52
CA LEU A 52 1.12 5.77 3.14
C LEU A 52 0.93 6.73 4.32
N ASP A 53 0.53 6.23 5.49
CA ASP A 53 0.37 7.06 6.68
C ASP A 53 1.68 7.73 7.11
N LYS A 54 2.81 7.02 7.01
CA LYS A 54 4.13 7.59 7.30
C LYS A 54 4.48 8.71 6.33
N ILE A 55 4.24 8.52 5.03
CA ILE A 55 4.53 9.54 4.02
C ILE A 55 3.64 10.77 4.23
N ARG A 56 2.34 10.56 4.49
CA ARG A 56 1.39 11.64 4.77
C ARG A 56 1.78 12.47 6.00
N ASN A 57 2.27 11.83 7.06
CA ASN A 57 2.70 12.51 8.29
C ASN A 57 4.11 13.13 8.20
N THR A 58 4.83 12.91 7.10
CA THR A 58 6.16 13.48 6.87
C THR A 58 6.11 14.77 6.02
N LEU A 59 4.97 15.04 5.37
CA LEU A 59 4.64 16.31 4.70
C LEU A 59 4.09 17.33 5.70
#